data_AF-A0A257QT63-F1
#
_entry.id   AF-A0A257QT63-F1
#
_cell.length_a   1.000
_cell.length_b   1.000
_cell.length_c   1.000
_cell.angle_alpha   90.00
_cell.angle_beta   90.00
_cell.angle_gamma   90.00
#
_symmetry.space_group_name_H-M   'P 1'
#
loop_
_entity.id
_entity.type
_entity.pdbx_description
1 polymer ?
#
loop_
_entity_poly.entity_id
_entity_poly.type
_entity_poly.pdbx_seq_one_letter_code
_entity_poly.pdbx_strand_id
1 'polypeptide(L)'
;MTMRSGRQVTIVSVEELTRIAHAMKVAEVKPEWLGANILILGVPDFSSIPWGTRLFFENGATLVNEGGNAPCRFVGREVAAHYPEQNDLDLLFVKSAKNRRGIVASVEQAGSIRPGPVRLKIPDVKNWNGGRLI
;
A
#
# COMPACT_ATOMS: atom_id res chain seq x y z
N MET A 1 28.62 5.34 -4.96
CA MET A 1 27.65 4.27 -5.29
C MET A 1 26.31 4.68 -4.73
N THR A 2 25.31 4.96 -5.57
CA THR A 2 23.97 5.36 -5.11
C THR A 2 23.08 4.14 -5.04
N MET A 3 22.56 3.83 -3.86
CA MET A 3 21.52 2.81 -3.68
C MET A 3 20.15 3.37 -4.05
N ARG A 4 19.39 2.61 -4.83
CA ARG A 4 17.97 2.89 -5.08
C ARG A 4 17.16 2.61 -3.81
N SER A 5 16.27 3.54 -3.45
CA SER A 5 15.22 3.28 -2.46
C SER A 5 14.16 2.34 -3.06
N GLY A 6 13.78 1.28 -2.34
CA GLY A 6 12.63 0.44 -2.68
C GLY A 6 11.28 1.04 -2.26
N ARG A 7 11.27 2.27 -1.71
CA ARG A 7 10.08 2.94 -1.18
C ARG A 7 9.91 4.31 -1.83
N GLN A 8 9.83 4.35 -3.15
CA GLN A 8 9.73 5.61 -3.90
C GLN A 8 8.30 6.12 -3.95
N VAL A 9 7.33 5.20 -3.99
CA VAL A 9 5.89 5.50 -4.11
C VAL A 9 5.12 4.65 -3.10
N THR A 10 4.14 5.23 -2.44
CA THR A 10 3.15 4.52 -1.60
C THR A 10 1.82 4.44 -2.33
N ILE A 11 1.20 3.26 -2.32
CA ILE A 11 -0.08 3.01 -3.00
C ILE A 11 -1.03 2.33 -2.02
N VAL A 12 -2.27 2.79 -1.94
CA VAL A 12 -3.34 2.22 -1.09
C VAL A 12 -4.60 1.95 -1.91
N SER A 13 -5.52 1.15 -1.39
CA SER A 13 -6.79 0.84 -2.04
C SER A 13 -7.99 1.40 -1.27
N VAL A 14 -9.05 1.78 -1.99
CA VAL A 14 -10.32 2.25 -1.39
C VAL A 14 -10.91 1.19 -0.46
N GLU A 15 -10.85 -0.07 -0.87
CA GLU A 15 -11.42 -1.21 -0.15
C GLU A 15 -10.72 -1.42 1.18
N GLU A 16 -9.39 -1.33 1.23
CA GLU A 16 -8.64 -1.46 2.47
C GLU A 16 -8.82 -0.26 3.38
N LEU A 17 -8.84 0.95 2.86
CA LEU A 17 -9.14 2.16 3.63
C LEU A 17 -10.51 2.07 4.30
N THR A 18 -11.52 1.60 3.56
CA THR A 18 -12.86 1.37 4.09
C THR A 18 -12.85 0.32 5.21
N ARG A 19 -12.12 -0.79 5.01
CA ARG A 19 -11.97 -1.85 6.03
C ARG A 19 -11.24 -1.35 7.28
N ILE A 20 -10.25 -0.48 7.12
CA ILE A 20 -9.54 0.16 8.25
C ILE A 20 -10.49 1.08 9.00
N ALA A 21 -11.19 1.99 8.32
CA ALA A 21 -12.12 2.93 8.94
C ALA A 21 -13.22 2.21 9.73
N HIS A 22 -13.81 1.16 9.13
CA HIS A 22 -14.80 0.32 9.80
C HIS A 22 -14.25 -0.37 11.06
N ALA A 23 -13.05 -0.97 10.97
CA ALA A 23 -12.40 -1.61 12.12
C ALA A 23 -12.06 -0.62 13.25
N MET A 24 -11.75 0.62 12.88
CA MET A 24 -11.49 1.72 13.81
C MET A 24 -12.76 2.39 14.33
N LYS A 25 -13.94 2.11 13.76
CA LYS A 25 -15.21 2.79 14.06
C LYS A 25 -15.14 4.31 13.85
N VAL A 26 -14.47 4.72 12.77
CA VAL A 26 -14.40 6.11 12.33
C VAL A 26 -15.12 6.28 10.99
N ALA A 27 -15.49 7.51 10.64
CA ALA A 27 -16.26 7.79 9.43
C ALA A 27 -15.47 7.40 8.17
N GLU A 28 -14.19 7.73 8.13
CA GLU A 28 -13.31 7.44 7.00
C GLU A 28 -11.83 7.42 7.43
N VAL A 29 -10.98 6.84 6.60
CA VAL A 29 -9.52 7.02 6.66
C VAL A 29 -9.07 7.44 5.28
N LYS A 30 -8.57 8.66 5.16
CA LYS A 30 -8.18 9.22 3.87
C LYS A 30 -6.75 8.83 3.47
N PRO A 31 -6.45 8.64 2.18
CA PRO A 31 -5.09 8.30 1.72
C PRO A 31 -4.06 9.37 2.09
N GLU A 32 -4.44 10.65 2.13
CA GLU A 32 -3.56 11.77 2.44
C GLU A 32 -3.02 11.68 3.88
N TRP A 33 -3.84 11.23 4.84
CA TRP A 33 -3.44 11.04 6.24
C TRP A 33 -2.38 9.93 6.39
N LEU A 34 -2.34 9.02 5.42
CA LEU A 34 -1.35 7.94 5.37
C LEU A 34 -0.07 8.33 4.64
N GLY A 35 -0.02 9.51 4.02
CA GLY A 35 1.03 9.90 3.09
C GLY A 35 1.04 9.01 1.83
N ALA A 36 -0.13 8.56 1.37
CA ALA A 36 -0.24 7.77 0.14
C ALA A 36 -0.10 8.67 -1.11
N ASN A 37 0.64 8.21 -2.12
CA ASN A 37 0.77 8.94 -3.38
C ASN A 37 -0.31 8.57 -4.39
N ILE A 38 -0.76 7.31 -4.38
CA ILE A 38 -1.74 6.78 -5.33
C ILE A 38 -2.83 6.03 -4.56
N LEU A 39 -4.08 6.30 -4.92
CA LEU A 39 -5.25 5.54 -4.49
C LEU A 39 -5.76 4.72 -5.68
N ILE A 40 -6.01 3.43 -5.47
CA ILE A 40 -6.61 2.55 -6.48
C ILE A 40 -7.96 1.99 -6.02
N LEU A 41 -8.74 1.48 -6.97
CA LEU A 41 -10.03 0.84 -6.77
C LEU A 41 -10.11 -0.44 -7.61
N GLY A 42 -10.83 -1.44 -7.14
CA GLY A 42 -11.11 -2.69 -7.84
C GLY A 42 -10.20 -3.86 -7.47
N VAL A 43 -9.37 -3.71 -6.42
CA VAL A 43 -8.45 -4.76 -5.93
C VAL A 43 -8.63 -4.91 -4.43
N PRO A 44 -9.58 -5.75 -3.97
CA PRO A 44 -9.96 -5.81 -2.57
C PRO A 44 -8.79 -6.04 -1.60
N ASP A 45 -7.95 -7.05 -1.84
CA ASP A 45 -6.81 -7.41 -0.98
C ASP A 45 -5.47 -6.89 -1.53
N PHE A 46 -5.44 -5.62 -1.92
CA PHE A 46 -4.31 -5.00 -2.60
C PHE A 46 -2.97 -5.10 -1.86
N SER A 47 -2.94 -4.99 -0.54
CA SER A 47 -1.69 -5.12 0.25
C SER A 47 -1.08 -6.52 0.19
N SER A 48 -1.85 -7.52 -0.27
CA SER A 48 -1.44 -8.92 -0.36
C SER A 48 -1.00 -9.34 -1.76
N ILE A 49 -0.94 -8.42 -2.73
CA ILE A 49 -0.42 -8.75 -4.06
C ILE A 49 1.07 -9.15 -3.97
N PRO A 50 1.55 -10.12 -4.77
CA PRO A 50 2.92 -10.60 -4.67
C PRO A 50 3.97 -9.51 -4.93
N TRP A 51 5.11 -9.59 -4.24
CA TRP A 51 6.30 -8.80 -4.57
C TRP A 51 6.65 -9.03 -6.04
N GLY A 52 6.96 -7.96 -6.77
CA GLY A 52 7.33 -8.02 -8.19
C GLY A 52 6.13 -7.85 -9.11
N THR A 53 4.92 -7.71 -8.57
CA THR A 53 3.74 -7.27 -9.32
C THR A 53 4.03 -5.93 -9.99
N ARG A 54 3.74 -5.84 -11.29
CA ARG A 54 3.88 -4.61 -12.07
C ARG A 54 2.53 -3.95 -12.24
N LEU A 55 2.48 -2.64 -11.99
CA LEU A 55 1.34 -1.78 -12.22
C LEU A 55 1.63 -0.93 -13.46
N PHE A 56 0.90 -1.20 -14.53
CA PHE A 56 1.00 -0.49 -15.81
C PHE A 56 -0.06 0.60 -15.88
N PHE A 57 0.38 1.83 -16.09
CA PHE A 57 -0.46 3.00 -16.30
C PHE A 57 -0.48 3.37 -17.79
N GLU A 58 -1.58 3.97 -18.26
CA GLU A 58 -1.80 4.22 -19.69
C GLU A 58 -0.70 5.05 -20.37
N ASN A 59 -0.10 6.02 -19.67
CA ASN A 59 0.90 6.93 -20.24
C ASN A 59 2.37 6.45 -20.00
N GLY A 60 2.58 5.14 -20.01
CA GLY A 60 3.91 4.52 -20.04
C GLY A 60 4.64 4.38 -18.70
N ALA A 61 4.10 4.96 -17.62
CA ALA A 61 4.65 4.72 -16.29
C ALA A 61 4.41 3.27 -15.86
N THR A 62 5.45 2.64 -15.29
CA THR A 62 5.34 1.32 -14.67
C THR A 62 5.95 1.34 -13.29
N LEU A 63 5.19 0.88 -12.30
CA LEU A 63 5.65 0.70 -10.93
C LEU A 63 5.78 -0.78 -10.62
N VAL A 64 6.79 -1.14 -9.83
CA VAL A 64 6.97 -2.49 -9.29
C VAL A 64 6.64 -2.48 -7.81
N ASN A 65 5.78 -3.40 -7.38
CA ASN A 65 5.51 -3.66 -5.97
C ASN A 65 6.79 -4.17 -5.29
N GLU A 66 7.25 -3.47 -4.26
CA GLU A 66 8.43 -3.81 -3.44
C GLU A 66 8.04 -4.41 -2.08
N GLY A 67 6.74 -4.65 -1.86
CA GLY A 67 6.19 -5.31 -0.68
C GLY A 67 5.17 -4.48 0.08
N GLY A 68 4.64 -5.08 1.15
CA GLY A 68 3.64 -4.46 2.01
C GLY A 68 4.18 -3.23 2.76
N ASN A 69 3.34 -2.20 2.87
CA ASN A 69 3.67 -1.01 3.63
C ASN A 69 3.21 -1.18 5.09
N ALA A 70 4.11 -1.53 6.00
CA ALA A 70 3.74 -1.74 7.40
C ALA A 70 3.11 -0.48 8.04
N PRO A 71 2.03 -0.64 8.86
CA PRO A 71 1.49 0.46 9.63
C PRO A 71 2.40 0.80 10.80
N CYS A 72 2.44 2.07 11.19
CA CYS A 72 3.22 2.55 12.32
C CYS A 72 2.42 3.55 13.15
N ARG A 73 2.83 3.74 14.41
CA ARG A 73 2.16 4.65 15.34
C ARG A 73 2.23 6.12 14.89
N PHE A 74 3.26 6.52 14.14
CA PHE A 74 3.37 7.87 13.60
C PHE A 74 2.19 8.20 12.70
N VAL A 75 1.87 7.32 11.75
CA VAL A 75 0.72 7.48 10.86
C VAL A 75 -0.59 7.32 11.63
N GLY A 76 -0.62 6.43 12.63
CA GLY A 76 -1.78 6.31 13.52
C GLY A 76 -2.12 7.61 14.26
N ARG A 77 -1.10 8.39 14.67
CA ARG A 77 -1.31 9.70 15.29
C ARG A 77 -1.90 10.73 14.31
N GLU A 78 -1.46 10.71 13.05
CA GLU A 78 -2.02 11.56 12.01
C GLU A 78 -3.51 11.26 11.81
N VAL A 79 -3.87 9.96 11.70
CA VAL A 79 -5.28 9.55 11.62
C VAL A 79 -6.05 9.96 12.88
N ALA A 80 -5.47 9.79 14.07
CA ALA A 80 -6.11 10.17 15.34
C ALA A 80 -6.37 11.68 15.45
N ALA A 81 -5.51 12.52 14.87
CA ALA A 81 -5.66 13.98 14.90
C ALA A 81 -6.96 14.47 14.21
N HIS A 82 -7.52 13.66 13.29
CA HIS A 82 -8.81 13.94 12.65
C HIS A 82 -10.04 13.54 13.50
N TYR A 83 -9.83 12.87 14.63
CA TYR A 83 -10.88 12.40 15.53
C TYR A 83 -10.50 12.65 16.99
N PRO A 84 -10.41 13.93 17.42
CA PRO A 84 -9.88 14.30 18.74
C PRO A 84 -10.71 13.76 19.92
N GLU A 85 -11.99 13.46 19.70
CA GLU A 85 -12.90 12.91 20.71
C GLU A 85 -12.68 11.41 21.00
N GLN A 86 -11.84 10.71 20.21
CA GLN A 86 -11.58 9.28 20.34
C GLN A 86 -10.16 9.02 20.83
N ASN A 87 -10.04 8.30 21.95
CA ASN A 87 -8.76 7.93 22.54
C ASN A 87 -8.16 6.67 21.87
N ASP A 88 -6.84 6.52 21.97
CA ASP A 88 -6.07 5.34 21.53
C ASP A 88 -6.20 4.94 20.05
N LEU A 89 -6.67 5.86 19.20
CA LEU A 89 -6.81 5.62 17.76
C LEU A 89 -5.47 5.35 17.07
N ASP A 90 -4.37 5.86 17.59
CA ASP A 90 -3.03 5.63 17.04
C ASP A 90 -2.61 4.16 17.15
N LEU A 91 -2.88 3.51 18.28
CA LEU A 91 -2.65 2.08 18.49
C LEU A 91 -3.69 1.24 17.74
N LEU A 92 -4.96 1.66 17.76
CA LEU A 92 -6.03 0.98 17.04
C LEU A 92 -5.79 0.97 15.54
N PHE A 93 -5.25 2.05 14.97
CA PHE A 93 -4.85 2.13 13.57
C PHE A 93 -3.81 1.05 13.24
N VAL A 94 -2.74 0.91 14.04
CA VAL A 94 -1.69 -0.10 13.79
C VAL A 94 -2.27 -1.51 13.73
N LYS A 95 -3.20 -1.83 14.65
CA LYS A 95 -3.89 -3.12 14.67
C LYS A 95 -4.82 -3.29 13.46
N SER A 96 -5.61 -2.27 13.14
CA SER A 96 -6.65 -2.31 12.10
C SER A 96 -6.10 -2.30 10.68
N ALA A 97 -4.94 -1.64 10.49
CA ALA A 97 -4.25 -1.50 9.21
C ALA A 97 -3.21 -2.59 8.94
N LYS A 98 -3.05 -3.57 9.86
CA LYS A 98 -2.16 -4.71 9.65
C LYS A 98 -2.56 -5.45 8.37
N ASN A 99 -1.60 -5.62 7.45
CA ASN A 99 -1.78 -6.22 6.12
C ASN A 99 -2.83 -5.52 5.24
N ARG A 100 -3.13 -4.24 5.50
CA ARG A 100 -4.14 -3.45 4.78
C ARG A 100 -3.69 -2.02 4.48
N ARG A 101 -2.44 -1.68 4.77
CA ARG A 101 -1.92 -0.30 4.65
C ARG A 101 -1.25 -0.04 3.30
N GLY A 102 -1.64 -0.80 2.29
CA GLY A 102 -1.16 -0.72 0.93
C GLY A 102 0.25 -1.30 0.76
N ILE A 103 0.88 -0.90 -0.34
CA ILE A 103 2.22 -1.34 -0.72
C ILE A 103 3.17 -0.16 -0.83
N VAL A 104 4.46 -0.50 -0.87
CA VAL A 104 5.49 0.39 -1.39
C VAL A 104 5.91 -0.08 -2.76
N ALA A 105 6.21 0.88 -3.62
CA ALA A 105 6.57 0.63 -4.99
C ALA A 105 7.74 1.51 -5.42
N SER A 106 8.33 1.09 -6.51
CA SER A 106 9.47 1.72 -7.13
C SER A 106 9.22 1.89 -8.62
N VAL A 107 9.82 2.93 -9.21
CA VAL A 107 9.66 3.26 -10.62
C VAL A 107 10.51 2.30 -11.43
N GLU A 108 9.86 1.43 -12.23
CA GLU A 108 10.54 0.56 -13.19
C GLU A 108 10.70 1.27 -14.53
N GLN A 109 9.65 1.97 -14.97
CA GLN A 109 9.69 2.82 -16.15
C GLN A 109 9.06 4.18 -15.83
N ALA A 110 9.83 5.25 -16.07
CA ALA A 110 9.35 6.61 -15.89
C ALA A 110 8.29 6.96 -16.94
N GLY A 111 7.31 7.75 -16.53
CA GLY A 111 6.21 8.20 -17.37
C GLY A 111 5.26 9.08 -16.56
N SER A 112 4.16 9.51 -17.18
CA SER A 112 3.13 10.25 -16.46
C SER A 112 2.05 9.31 -15.93
N ILE A 113 1.48 9.64 -14.77
CA ILE A 113 0.33 8.95 -14.19
C ILE A 113 -0.82 9.95 -14.15
N ARG A 114 -1.99 9.52 -14.62
CA ARG A 114 -3.26 10.28 -14.57
C ARG A 114 -4.36 9.34 -14.05
N PRO A 115 -5.46 9.88 -13.50
CA PRO A 115 -6.63 9.06 -13.18
C PRO A 115 -7.09 8.26 -14.40
N GLY A 116 -7.30 6.96 -14.23
CA GLY A 116 -7.58 6.03 -15.31
C GLY A 116 -7.39 4.57 -14.88
N PRO A 117 -7.59 3.62 -15.79
CA PRO A 117 -7.41 2.20 -15.50
C PRO A 117 -5.94 1.86 -15.22
N VAL A 118 -5.72 0.90 -14.33
CA VAL A 118 -4.41 0.33 -14.04
C VAL A 118 -4.43 -1.17 -14.31
N ARG A 119 -3.43 -1.68 -15.02
CA ARG A 119 -3.27 -3.13 -15.23
C ARG A 119 -2.24 -3.68 -14.26
N LEU A 120 -2.60 -4.75 -13.55
CA LEU A 120 -1.68 -5.47 -12.68
C LEU A 120 -1.19 -6.73 -13.41
N LYS A 121 0.12 -6.91 -13.51
CA LYS A 121 0.75 -8.16 -13.93
C LYS A 121 1.35 -8.84 -12.72
N ILE A 122 0.68 -9.89 -12.26
CA ILE A 122 1.15 -10.75 -11.17
C ILE A 122 2.28 -11.64 -11.70
N PRO A 123 3.45 -11.70 -11.04
CA PRO A 123 4.52 -12.62 -11.44
C PRO A 123 4.09 -14.07 -11.23
N ASP A 124 4.62 -14.98 -12.06
CA ASP A 124 4.51 -16.42 -11.80
C ASP A 124 5.47 -16.78 -10.66
N VAL A 125 4.91 -17.05 -9.47
CA VAL A 125 5.68 -17.34 -8.25
C VAL A 125 5.72 -18.86 -8.05
N LYS A 126 6.91 -19.46 -8.13
CA LYS A 126 7.14 -20.88 -7.83
C LYS A 126 7.90 -21.02 -6.52
N ASN A 127 7.30 -21.71 -5.55
CA ASN A 127 7.94 -22.04 -4.29
C ASN A 127 8.67 -23.38 -4.41
N TRP A 128 9.94 -23.42 -4.01
CA TRP A 128 10.78 -24.62 -4.03
C TRP A 128 11.07 -25.05 -2.59
N ASN A 129 10.73 -26.30 -2.24
CA ASN A 129 10.90 -26.82 -0.87
C ASN A 129 12.00 -27.90 -0.75
N GLY A 130 12.89 -28.01 -1.74
CA GLY A 130 13.80 -29.16 -1.89
C GLY A 130 15.29 -28.85 -1.97
N GLY A 131 15.73 -27.65 -1.62
CA GLY A 131 17.15 -27.28 -1.63
C GLY A 131 17.90 -27.88 -0.44
N ARG A 132 19.13 -28.37 -0.67
CA ARG A 132 20.07 -28.73 0.40
C ARG A 132 21.26 -27.76 0.35
N LEU A 133 21.58 -27.14 1.49
CA LEU A 133 22.80 -26.34 1.63
C LEU A 133 24.01 -27.29 1.55
N ILE A 134 24.97 -26.98 0.68
CA ILE A 134 26.28 -27.64 0.59
C ILE A 134 27.38 -26.71 1.09
#